data_AF-A0A6A6T1J8-F1
#
_entry.id   AF-A0A6A6T1J8-F1
#
_cell.length_a   1.000
_cell.length_b   1.000
_cell.length_c   1.000
_cell.angle_alpha   90.00
_cell.angle_beta   90.00
_cell.angle_gamma   90.00
#
_symmetry.space_group_name_H-M   'P 1'
#
loop_
_entity.id
_entity.type
_entity.pdbx_description
1 polymer ?
#
loop_
_entity_poly.entity_id
_entity_poly.type
_entity_poly.pdbx_seq_one_letter_code
_entity_poly.pdbx_strand_id
1 'polypeptide(L)'
;MFAQRILARTAPRMALRRAPVRARNYSSESPKQFAGAEDNEFNRERAAIQAHAAESGEFWLKLCKYVAVPCLIVFSLNGYVRWNAHWEHVAHAPPPPDRPEYAYQNIRTKNYFWGDGDKTLFWNDKVNFHKKDE
;
A
#
# COMPACT_ATOMS: atom_id res chain seq x y z
N MET A 1 43.58 18.28 -79.60
CA MET A 1 44.19 18.30 -78.24
C MET A 1 43.09 18.64 -77.24
N PHE A 2 42.88 17.74 -76.27
CA PHE A 2 42.07 17.84 -75.05
C PHE A 2 40.54 17.93 -75.15
N ALA A 3 39.88 16.81 -74.83
CA ALA A 3 38.83 16.75 -73.80
C ALA A 3 38.50 15.28 -73.45
N GLN A 4 37.93 15.07 -72.26
CA GLN A 4 37.33 13.85 -71.69
C GLN A 4 38.32 12.89 -70.98
N ARG A 5 38.15 12.52 -69.70
CA ARG A 5 37.08 12.71 -68.70
C ARG A 5 37.71 12.59 -67.31
N ILE A 6 37.43 13.56 -66.44
CA ILE A 6 37.59 13.45 -64.98
C ILE A 6 36.25 12.96 -64.42
N LEU A 7 36.26 11.88 -63.65
CA LEU A 7 35.16 11.53 -62.74
C LEU A 7 35.76 11.06 -61.41
N ALA A 8 36.12 12.02 -60.55
CA ALA A 8 36.33 11.77 -59.14
C ALA A 8 34.98 12.02 -58.41
N ARG A 9 34.42 10.94 -57.86
CA ARG A 9 33.19 10.95 -57.05
C ARG A 9 33.47 11.63 -55.71
N THR A 10 32.84 12.77 -55.44
CA THR A 10 32.78 13.38 -54.11
C THR A 10 31.37 13.23 -53.55
N ALA A 11 31.20 12.32 -52.59
CA ALA A 11 29.96 12.21 -51.81
C ALA A 11 30.00 13.20 -50.64
N PRO A 12 28.96 14.04 -50.41
CA PRO A 12 28.90 14.87 -49.22
C PRO A 12 28.51 14.01 -48.00
N ARG A 13 29.38 13.98 -46.98
CA ARG A 13 29.05 13.41 -45.67
C ARG A 13 28.09 14.34 -44.94
N MET A 14 26.82 13.96 -44.85
CA MET A 14 25.81 14.66 -44.08
C MET A 14 26.10 14.44 -42.58
N ALA A 15 26.54 15.47 -41.87
CA ALA A 15 26.75 15.42 -40.43
C ALA A 15 25.37 15.46 -39.72
N LEU A 16 25.05 14.41 -38.95
CA LEU A 16 23.87 14.39 -38.09
C LEU A 16 24.02 15.46 -36.99
N ARG A 17 23.30 16.57 -37.08
CA ARG A 17 23.15 17.53 -35.98
C ARG A 17 22.32 16.87 -34.88
N ARG A 18 22.95 16.47 -33.77
CA ARG A 18 22.24 16.03 -32.56
C ARG A 18 21.42 17.21 -32.02
N ALA A 19 20.10 17.07 -32.00
CA ALA A 19 19.21 18.05 -31.37
C ALA A 19 19.52 18.13 -29.86
N PRO A 20 19.54 19.32 -29.25
CA PRO A 20 19.71 19.42 -27.81
C PRO A 20 18.50 18.80 -27.10
N VAL A 21 18.77 17.86 -26.18
CA VAL A 21 17.77 17.30 -25.27
C VAL A 21 17.28 18.45 -24.39
N ARG A 22 16.07 18.94 -24.67
CA ARG A 22 15.41 19.99 -23.89
C ARG A 22 14.88 19.32 -22.61
N ALA A 23 15.69 19.33 -21.55
CA ALA A 23 15.23 18.94 -20.23
C ALA A 23 14.03 19.83 -19.85
N ARG A 24 12.88 19.20 -19.59
CA ARG A 24 11.71 19.90 -19.03
C ARG A 24 12.05 20.21 -17.57
N ASN A 25 12.38 21.47 -17.28
CA ASN A 25 12.42 21.93 -15.91
C ASN A 25 11.00 21.83 -15.36
N TYR A 26 10.80 21.00 -14.34
CA TYR A 26 9.58 21.02 -13.53
C TYR A 26 9.46 22.43 -12.96
N SER A 27 8.61 23.25 -13.56
CA SER A 27 8.27 24.56 -13.03
C SER A 27 7.43 24.32 -11.78
N SER A 28 7.96 24.69 -10.62
CA SER A 28 7.13 25.07 -9.47
C SER A 28 6.31 26.29 -9.90
N GLU A 29 5.19 26.08 -10.59
CA GLU A 29 4.34 27.17 -11.03
C GLU A 29 3.75 27.86 -9.79
N SER A 30 4.11 29.13 -9.65
CA SER A 30 3.39 30.13 -8.84
C SER A 30 1.89 30.08 -9.15
N PRO A 31 0.99 30.53 -8.26
CA PRO A 31 -0.45 30.36 -8.47
C PRO A 31 -0.84 30.89 -9.86
N LYS A 32 -1.46 30.03 -10.67
CA LYS A 32 -1.86 30.37 -12.05
C LYS A 32 -2.90 31.48 -12.00
N GLN A 33 -2.44 32.70 -12.14
CA GLN A 33 -3.32 33.83 -12.42
C GLN A 33 -3.60 33.76 -13.91
N PHE A 34 -4.73 33.11 -14.26
CA PHE A 34 -5.13 32.94 -15.66
C PHE A 34 -5.30 34.30 -16.32
N ALA A 35 -4.71 34.47 -17.51
CA ALA A 35 -4.82 35.70 -18.29
C ALA A 35 -4.97 35.36 -19.79
N GLY A 36 -5.81 36.11 -20.49
CA GLY A 36 -6.03 35.94 -21.93
C GLY A 36 -6.73 34.62 -22.28
N ALA A 37 -6.22 33.88 -23.28
CA ALA A 37 -6.83 32.65 -23.76
C ALA A 37 -6.78 31.47 -22.76
N GLU A 38 -5.96 31.58 -21.71
CA GLU A 38 -5.91 30.60 -20.61
C GLU A 38 -7.06 30.78 -19.62
N ASP A 39 -7.71 31.95 -19.61
CA ASP A 39 -8.84 32.27 -18.74
C ASP A 39 -10.17 31.76 -19.34
N ASN A 40 -10.25 30.44 -19.53
CA ASN A 40 -11.44 29.75 -19.98
C ASN A 40 -12.14 29.00 -18.82
N GLU A 41 -13.41 28.67 -19.02
CA GLU A 41 -14.23 28.00 -18.00
C GLU A 41 -13.58 26.70 -17.49
N PHE A 42 -13.06 25.88 -18.41
CA PHE A 42 -12.39 24.62 -18.08
C PHE A 42 -11.19 24.81 -17.13
N ASN A 43 -10.32 25.79 -17.39
CA ASN A 43 -9.15 26.05 -16.56
C ASN A 43 -9.55 26.61 -15.19
N ARG A 44 -10.60 27.44 -15.12
CA ARG A 44 -11.18 27.93 -13.86
C ARG A 44 -11.74 26.80 -13.00
N GLU A 45 -12.51 25.89 -13.60
CA GLU A 45 -13.03 24.72 -12.91
C GLU A 45 -11.92 23.84 -12.34
N ARG A 46 -10.86 23.58 -13.13
CA ARG A 46 -9.72 22.80 -12.65
C ARG A 46 -9.00 23.46 -11.48
N ALA A 47 -8.82 24.78 -11.50
CA ALA A 47 -8.24 25.50 -10.39
C ALA A 47 -9.13 25.45 -9.14
N ALA A 48 -10.45 25.57 -9.31
CA ALA A 48 -11.41 25.44 -8.22
C ALA A 48 -11.37 24.03 -7.60
N ILE A 49 -11.33 22.97 -8.43
CA ILE A 49 -11.19 21.58 -7.98
C ILE A 49 -9.87 21.40 -7.22
N GLN A 50 -8.77 21.96 -7.73
CA GLN A 50 -7.46 21.86 -7.08
C GLN A 50 -7.44 22.57 -5.72
N ALA A 51 -8.04 23.76 -5.62
CA ALA A 51 -8.18 24.49 -4.35
C ALA A 51 -9.04 23.72 -3.35
N HIS A 52 -10.22 23.25 -3.76
CA HIS A 52 -11.11 22.44 -2.93
C HIS A 52 -10.43 21.14 -2.46
N ALA A 53 -9.67 20.48 -3.34
CA ALA A 53 -8.93 19.27 -2.99
C ALA A 53 -7.81 19.54 -1.97
N ALA A 54 -7.13 20.69 -2.06
CA ALA A 54 -6.12 21.09 -1.09
C ALA A 54 -6.74 21.32 0.31
N GLU A 55 -7.83 22.07 0.38
CA GLU A 55 -8.56 22.34 1.62
C GLU A 55 -9.15 21.06 2.23
N SER A 56 -9.79 20.23 1.39
CA SER A 56 -10.32 18.93 1.82
C SER A 56 -9.23 18.01 2.34
N GLY A 57 -8.08 17.96 1.66
CA GLY A 57 -6.93 17.15 2.06
C GLY A 57 -6.36 17.60 3.42
N GLU A 58 -6.24 18.92 3.64
CA GLU A 58 -5.80 19.45 4.92
C GLU A 58 -6.80 19.14 6.03
N PHE A 59 -8.10 19.26 5.78
CA PHE A 59 -9.16 18.91 6.73
C PHE A 59 -9.07 17.44 7.16
N TRP A 60 -8.98 16.51 6.20
CA TRP A 60 -8.86 15.07 6.51
C TRP A 60 -7.56 14.75 7.25
N LEU A 61 -6.45 15.40 6.91
CA LEU A 61 -5.19 15.24 7.63
C LEU A 61 -5.32 15.69 9.09
N LYS A 62 -6.01 16.80 9.35
CA LYS A 62 -6.30 17.28 10.71
C LYS A 62 -7.19 16.28 11.46
N LEU A 63 -8.24 15.75 10.82
CA LEU A 63 -9.10 14.74 11.44
C LEU A 63 -8.31 13.48 11.82
N CYS A 64 -7.47 12.96 10.91
CA CYS A 64 -6.61 11.83 11.22
C CYS A 64 -5.67 12.10 12.41
N LYS A 65 -5.02 13.27 12.43
CA LYS A 65 -4.08 13.65 13.50
C LYS A 65 -4.76 13.89 14.85
N TYR A 66 -5.88 14.59 14.86
CA TYR A 66 -6.49 15.10 16.09
C TYR A 66 -7.66 14.23 16.60
N VAL A 67 -8.18 13.32 15.77
CA VAL A 67 -9.26 12.42 16.17
C VAL A 67 -8.79 10.98 16.08
N ALA A 68 -8.35 10.52 14.91
CA ALA A 68 -8.03 9.10 14.73
C ALA A 68 -6.87 8.64 15.62
N VAL A 69 -5.77 9.42 15.71
CA VAL A 69 -4.64 9.07 16.57
C VAL A 69 -5.04 8.99 18.06
N PRO A 70 -5.70 9.99 18.67
CA PRO A 70 -6.18 9.86 20.04
C PRO A 70 -7.12 8.67 20.26
N CYS A 71 -8.07 8.43 19.35
CA CYS A 71 -8.96 7.27 19.44
C CYS A 71 -8.17 5.96 19.43
N LEU A 72 -7.20 5.80 18.53
CA LEU A 72 -6.35 4.61 18.46
C LEU A 72 -5.57 4.38 19.76
N ILE A 73 -5.07 5.46 20.40
CA ILE A 73 -4.39 5.36 21.69
C ILE A 73 -5.35 4.81 22.75
N VAL A 74 -6.55 5.38 22.86
CA VAL A 74 -7.56 4.94 23.86
C VAL A 74 -7.95 3.48 23.62
N PHE A 75 -8.23 3.08 22.38
CA PHE A 75 -8.57 1.69 22.05
C PHE A 75 -7.40 0.74 22.31
N SER A 76 -6.17 1.14 22.03
CA SER A 76 -4.99 0.30 22.31
C SER A 76 -4.80 0.08 23.80
N LEU A 77 -5.00 1.12 24.62
CA LEU A 77 -4.96 0.99 26.08
C LEU A 77 -6.08 0.07 26.60
N ASN A 78 -7.31 0.20 26.08
CA ASN A 78 -8.40 -0.70 26.45
C ASN A 78 -8.10 -2.15 26.06
N GLY A 79 -7.59 -2.36 24.84
CA GLY A 79 -7.15 -3.66 24.34
C GLY A 79 -6.06 -4.27 25.21
N TYR A 80 -5.08 -3.47 25.65
CA TYR A 80 -4.02 -3.92 26.53
C TYR A 80 -4.53 -4.39 27.90
N VAL A 81 -5.45 -3.64 28.52
CA VAL A 81 -6.07 -4.04 29.79
C VAL A 81 -6.84 -5.36 29.64
N ARG A 82 -7.65 -5.48 28.57
CA ARG A 82 -8.40 -6.71 28.30
C ARG A 82 -7.50 -7.89 27.98
N TRP A 83 -6.38 -7.66 27.27
CA TRP A 83 -5.38 -8.67 26.97
C TRP A 83 -4.78 -9.25 28.25
N ASN A 84 -4.34 -8.40 29.18
CA ASN A 84 -3.77 -8.85 30.45
C ASN A 84 -4.80 -9.63 31.29
N ALA A 85 -6.04 -9.12 31.39
CA ALA A 85 -7.11 -9.81 32.09
C ALA A 85 -7.45 -11.18 31.47
N HIS A 86 -7.42 -11.28 30.13
CA HIS A 86 -7.62 -12.55 29.44
C HIS A 86 -6.54 -13.58 29.80
N TRP A 87 -5.26 -13.18 29.80
CA TRP A 87 -4.17 -14.09 30.14
C TRP A 87 -4.14 -14.49 31.62
N GLU A 88 -4.52 -13.58 32.52
CA GLU A 88 -4.73 -13.91 33.93
C GLU A 88 -5.85 -14.95 34.09
N HIS A 89 -6.99 -14.76 33.43
CA HIS A 89 -8.08 -15.75 33.42
C HIS A 89 -7.63 -17.11 32.84
N VAL A 90 -6.86 -17.10 31.75
CA VAL A 90 -6.33 -18.33 31.14
C VAL A 90 -5.35 -19.04 32.07
N ALA A 91 -4.57 -18.32 32.88
CA ALA A 91 -3.64 -18.91 33.84
C ALA A 91 -4.35 -19.66 34.98
N HIS A 92 -5.59 -19.27 35.30
CA HIS A 92 -6.44 -19.98 36.27
C HIS A 92 -7.20 -21.17 35.67
N ALA A 93 -7.20 -21.35 34.34
CA ALA A 93 -7.88 -22.47 33.71
C ALA A 93 -7.14 -23.79 33.97
N PRO A 94 -7.84 -24.94 34.00
CA PRO A 94 -7.21 -26.25 34.12
C PRO A 94 -6.13 -26.44 33.06
N PRO A 95 -5.06 -27.20 33.37
CA PRO A 95 -4.03 -27.47 32.39
C PRO A 95 -4.66 -28.16 31.16
N PRO A 96 -4.14 -27.90 29.96
CA PRO A 96 -4.70 -28.41 28.72
C PRO A 96 -5.11 -29.88 28.63
N PRO A 97 -4.33 -30.86 29.13
CA PRO A 97 -4.70 -32.27 29.06
C PRO A 97 -5.96 -32.59 29.88
N ASP A 98 -6.28 -31.79 30.89
CA ASP A 98 -7.41 -32.02 31.80
C ASP A 98 -8.71 -31.39 31.27
N ARG A 99 -8.64 -30.60 30.19
CA ARG A 99 -9.83 -29.96 29.60
C ARG A 99 -10.64 -30.98 28.83
N PRO A 100 -11.98 -31.04 28.99
CA PRO A 100 -12.81 -31.96 28.22
C PRO A 100 -12.80 -31.55 26.74
N GLU A 101 -12.54 -32.53 25.86
CA GLU A 101 -12.76 -32.41 24.42
C GLU A 101 -14.03 -33.16 24.07
N TYR A 102 -14.98 -32.48 23.45
CA TYR A 102 -16.26 -33.07 23.06
C TYR A 102 -16.20 -33.58 21.62
N ALA A 103 -17.02 -34.57 21.27
CA ALA A 103 -17.02 -35.21 19.95
C ALA A 103 -17.23 -34.26 18.75
N TYR A 104 -17.80 -33.07 18.98
CA TYR A 104 -17.98 -32.06 17.94
C TYR A 104 -16.77 -31.13 17.76
N GLN A 105 -15.79 -31.19 18.66
CA GLN A 105 -14.56 -30.42 18.59
C GLN A 105 -13.49 -31.18 17.80
N ASN A 106 -12.60 -30.45 17.14
CA ASN A 106 -11.48 -30.98 16.35
C ASN A 106 -11.83 -32.16 15.41
N ILE A 107 -13.04 -32.17 14.83
CA ILE A 107 -13.41 -33.21 13.86
C ILE A 107 -12.43 -33.19 12.68
N ARG A 108 -11.94 -34.38 12.30
CA ARG A 108 -11.13 -34.61 11.10
C ARG A 108 -11.73 -35.76 10.30
N THR A 109 -12.48 -35.43 9.25
CA THR A 109 -12.99 -36.44 8.29
C THR A 109 -11.93 -36.84 7.26
N LYS A 110 -11.03 -35.91 6.94
CA LYS A 110 -9.84 -36.11 6.12
C LYS A 110 -8.72 -35.24 6.69
N ASN A 111 -7.52 -35.80 6.75
CA ASN A 111 -6.33 -35.07 7.19
C ASN A 111 -6.02 -33.90 6.25
N TYR A 112 -5.48 -32.83 6.80
CA TYR A 112 -4.93 -31.74 6.01
C TYR A 112 -3.80 -32.26 5.11
N PHE A 113 -3.61 -31.63 3.94
CA PHE A 113 -2.61 -32.06 2.97
C PHE A 113 -1.19 -31.56 3.28
N TRP A 114 -0.98 -30.91 4.42
CA TRP A 114 0.28 -30.32 4.85
C TRP A 114 0.63 -30.71 6.28
N GLY A 115 1.90 -30.53 6.64
CA GLY A 115 2.38 -30.76 8.00
C GLY A 115 2.14 -32.19 8.47
N ASP A 116 1.59 -32.33 9.67
CA ASP A 116 1.20 -33.60 10.30
C ASP A 116 -0.23 -34.04 9.92
N GLY A 117 -0.93 -33.27 9.08
CA GLY A 117 -2.30 -33.53 8.66
C GLY A 117 -3.38 -33.21 9.69
N ASP A 118 -3.01 -32.65 10.84
CA ASP A 118 -3.93 -32.46 11.98
C ASP A 118 -4.05 -30.99 12.40
N LYS A 119 -2.94 -30.25 12.31
CA LYS A 119 -2.87 -28.84 12.71
C LYS A 119 -3.33 -27.90 11.60
N THR A 120 -4.21 -26.96 11.96
CA THR A 120 -4.64 -25.87 11.09
C THR A 120 -3.51 -24.86 10.83
N LEU A 121 -3.68 -23.97 9.84
CA LEU A 121 -2.70 -22.93 9.52
C LEU A 121 -2.38 -21.98 10.70
N PHE A 122 -3.37 -21.70 11.55
CA PHE A 122 -3.23 -20.83 12.73
C PHE A 122 -3.27 -21.64 14.03
N TRP A 123 -2.82 -22.90 13.99
CA TRP A 123 -2.74 -23.74 15.17
C TRP A 123 -1.65 -23.26 16.13
N ASN A 124 -1.99 -23.12 17.41
CA ASN A 124 -1.05 -22.76 18.47
C ASN A 124 -1.10 -23.80 19.59
N ASP A 125 0.00 -24.56 19.75
CA ASP A 125 0.15 -25.63 20.74
C ASP A 125 -0.03 -25.18 22.20
N LYS A 126 -0.04 -23.86 22.48
CA LYS A 126 -0.30 -23.31 23.81
C LYS A 126 -1.79 -23.19 24.14
N VAL A 127 -2.67 -23.15 23.15
CA VAL A 127 -4.11 -22.90 23.34
C VAL A 127 -5.00 -23.91 22.62
N ASN A 128 -4.50 -24.52 21.54
CA ASN A 128 -5.19 -25.55 20.79
C ASN A 128 -4.64 -26.92 21.18
N PHE A 129 -5.55 -27.83 21.51
CA PHE A 129 -5.24 -29.20 21.91
C PHE A 129 -6.18 -30.13 21.18
N HIS A 130 -5.65 -31.25 20.72
CA HIS A 130 -6.43 -32.33 20.14
C HIS A 130 -6.05 -33.63 20.84
N LYS A 131 -6.99 -34.16 21.61
CA LYS A 131 -6.95 -35.48 22.22
C LYS A 131 -7.29 -36.47 21.12
N LYS A 132 -6.29 -37.26 20.77
CA LYS A 132 -6.52 -38.44 19.94
C LYS A 132 -7.04 -39.51 20.87
N ASP A 133 -8.18 -40.08 20.53
CA ASP A 133 -8.66 -41.30 21.18
C ASP A 133 -7.57 -42.37 20.97
N GLU A 134 -7.07 -42.97 22.07
CA GLU A 134 -6.21 -44.16 21.99
C GLU A 134 -6.99 -45.37 21.47
#